data_AF-A0A7S2QD27-F1
#
_entry.id   AF-A0A7S2QD27-F1
#
_cell.length_a   1.000
_cell.length_b   1.000
_cell.length_c   1.000
_cell.angle_alpha   90.00
_cell.angle_beta   90.00
_cell.angle_gamma   90.00
#
_symmetry.space_group_name_H-M   'P 1'
#
loop_
_entity.id
_entity.type
_entity.pdbx_description
1 polymer ?
#
loop_
_entity_poly.entity_id
_entity_poly.type
_entity_poly.pdbx_seq_one_letter_code
_entity_poly.pdbx_strand_id
1 'polypeptide(L)'
;EPAEPCSLQDGGVACLLAHNGRYLGVRGDRIEAREETSGAHCAFAVHVEASPEVRHRSAIFLQSLVTSNVLAPNEGDVDAKDLIMARWRDFGPWQRLIVEKPLSHAVTPRRPRRRS
;
A
#
# COMPACT_ATOMS: atom_id res chain seq x y z
N GLU A 1 -8.80 -1.15 -29.28
CA GLU A 1 -9.61 -1.73 -28.19
C GLU A 1 -9.31 -0.98 -26.90
N PRO A 2 -10.30 -0.48 -26.15
CA PRO A 2 -10.02 0.07 -24.83
C PRO A 2 -9.68 -1.09 -23.88
N ALA A 3 -8.51 -1.03 -23.25
CA ALA A 3 -8.13 -1.97 -22.20
C ALA A 3 -9.18 -1.91 -21.09
N GLU A 4 -9.76 -3.05 -20.73
CA GLU A 4 -10.64 -3.14 -19.57
C GLU A 4 -9.91 -2.58 -18.34
N PRO A 5 -10.61 -1.87 -17.44
CA PRO A 5 -9.99 -1.35 -16.23
C PRO A 5 -9.45 -2.54 -15.42
N CYS A 6 -8.13 -2.73 -15.49
CA CYS A 6 -7.46 -3.82 -14.81
C CYS A 6 -7.63 -3.62 -13.31
N SER A 7 -8.47 -4.46 -12.71
CA SER A 7 -8.66 -4.46 -11.27
C SER A 7 -7.49 -5.16 -10.58
N LEU A 8 -7.12 -4.66 -9.40
CA LEU A 8 -6.03 -5.26 -8.63
C LEU A 8 -6.51 -6.58 -8.02
N GLN A 9 -5.91 -7.68 -8.48
CA GLN A 9 -6.19 -9.03 -8.01
C GLN A 9 -5.31 -9.41 -6.80
N ASP A 10 -5.72 -10.46 -6.10
CA ASP A 10 -4.89 -11.14 -5.11
C ASP A 10 -3.54 -11.57 -5.70
N GLY A 11 -2.47 -11.35 -4.92
CA GLY A 11 -1.09 -11.50 -5.37
C GLY A 11 -0.59 -10.41 -6.32
N GLY A 12 -1.46 -9.45 -6.69
CA GLY A 12 -1.10 -8.29 -7.50
C GLY A 12 -0.09 -7.38 -6.80
N VAL A 13 0.73 -6.69 -7.58
CA VAL A 13 1.76 -5.79 -7.06
C VAL A 13 1.30 -4.34 -7.15
N ALA A 14 1.41 -3.60 -6.05
CA ALA A 14 1.07 -2.19 -5.99
C ALA A 14 2.19 -1.36 -5.35
N CYS A 15 2.31 -0.11 -5.81
CA CYS A 15 3.09 0.94 -5.16
C CYS A 15 2.14 1.99 -4.61
N LEU A 16 2.30 2.38 -3.34
CA LEU A 16 1.40 3.33 -2.67
C LEU A 16 1.98 4.74 -2.74
N LEU A 17 1.33 5.63 -3.49
CA LEU A 17 1.71 7.03 -3.62
C LEU A 17 0.99 7.89 -2.59
N ALA A 18 1.75 8.59 -1.74
CA ALA A 18 1.22 9.56 -0.80
C ALA A 18 0.93 10.91 -1.47
N HIS A 19 0.09 11.73 -0.84
CA HIS A 19 -0.33 13.04 -1.36
C HIS A 19 0.83 14.04 -1.57
N ASN A 20 1.99 13.80 -0.96
CA ASN A 20 3.20 14.61 -1.08
C ASN A 20 4.09 14.20 -2.26
N GLY A 21 3.62 13.28 -3.12
CA GLY A 21 4.37 12.79 -4.28
C GLY A 21 5.42 11.74 -3.96
N ARG A 22 5.49 11.25 -2.72
CA ARG A 22 6.43 10.19 -2.30
C ARG A 22 5.73 8.83 -2.21
N TYR A 23 6.46 7.78 -2.51
CA TYR A 23 6.00 6.40 -2.40
C TYR A 23 6.28 5.83 -1.01
N LEU A 24 5.38 4.98 -0.54
CA LEU A 24 5.62 4.14 0.62
C LEU A 24 6.70 3.11 0.29
N GLY A 25 7.74 2.98 1.11
CA GLY A 25 8.82 2.03 0.89
C GLY A 25 9.36 1.42 2.17
N VAL A 26 10.05 0.28 2.04
CA VAL A 26 10.64 -0.45 3.16
C VAL A 26 12.16 -0.25 3.22
N ARG A 27 12.65 0.16 4.38
CA ARG A 27 14.08 0.23 4.71
C ARG A 27 14.38 -0.57 5.97
N GLY A 28 15.09 -1.68 5.79
CA GLY A 28 15.27 -2.65 6.87
C GLY A 28 13.91 -3.21 7.26
N ASP A 29 13.44 -2.85 8.46
CA ASP A 29 12.15 -3.23 9.01
C ASP A 29 11.15 -2.07 9.13
N ARG A 30 11.55 -0.85 8.75
CA ARG A 30 10.72 0.37 8.89
C ARG A 30 10.11 0.79 7.56
N ILE A 31 8.94 1.40 7.66
CA ILE A 31 8.27 2.06 6.54
C ILE A 31 8.70 3.53 6.48
N GLU A 32 9.06 4.00 5.30
CA GLU A 32 9.45 5.39 5.04
C GLU A 32 8.85 5.91 3.73
N ALA A 33 8.80 7.23 3.58
CA ALA A 33 8.38 7.88 2.34
C ALA A 33 9.60 8.14 1.45
N ARG A 34 9.57 7.69 0.19
CA ARG A 34 10.67 7.79 -0.78
C ARG A 34 10.28 8.59 -2.02
N GLU A 35 11.20 9.38 -2.57
CA GLU A 35 10.93 10.25 -3.73
C GLU A 35 10.89 9.50 -5.07
N GLU A 36 11.58 8.37 -5.17
CA GLU A 36 11.55 7.53 -6.35
C GLU A 36 10.78 6.26 -6.07
N THR A 37 10.18 5.69 -7.11
CA THR A 37 9.87 4.25 -7.14
C THR A 37 11.21 3.53 -7.19
N SER A 38 11.95 3.49 -6.09
CA SER A 38 13.23 2.80 -5.97
C SER A 38 12.99 1.29 -5.99
N GLY A 39 12.56 0.77 -7.13
CA GLY A 39 12.35 -0.66 -7.42
C GLY A 39 11.53 -1.41 -6.36
N ALA A 40 11.96 -2.64 -6.07
CA ALA A 40 11.28 -3.59 -5.19
C ALA A 40 11.04 -3.09 -3.75
N HIS A 41 11.69 -2.00 -3.31
CA HIS A 41 11.50 -1.43 -1.98
C HIS A 41 10.15 -0.75 -1.78
N CYS A 42 9.56 -0.21 -2.85
CA CYS A 42 8.25 0.45 -2.81
C CYS A 42 7.13 -0.45 -3.38
N ALA A 43 7.45 -1.69 -3.72
CA ALA A 43 6.54 -2.65 -4.32
C ALA A 43 6.02 -3.62 -3.26
N PHE A 44 4.70 -3.73 -3.19
CA PHE A 44 4.00 -4.60 -2.24
C PHE A 44 3.12 -5.59 -2.99
N ALA A 45 3.26 -6.88 -2.69
CA ALA A 45 2.23 -7.86 -3.02
C ALA A 45 1.01 -7.61 -2.13
N VAL A 46 -0.15 -7.50 -2.76
CA VAL A 46 -1.44 -7.31 -2.10
C VAL A 46 -2.12 -8.66 -1.98
N HIS A 47 -2.25 -9.14 -0.74
CA HIS A 47 -2.99 -10.36 -0.44
C HIS A 47 -4.38 -9.98 0.04
N VAL A 48 -5.42 -10.47 -0.63
CA VAL A 48 -6.82 -10.11 -0.36
C VAL A 48 -7.50 -11.21 0.43
N GLU A 49 -8.11 -10.84 1.55
CA GLU A 49 -8.89 -11.77 2.36
C GLU A 49 -10.28 -11.98 1.72
N ALA A 50 -10.67 -13.25 1.53
CA ALA A 50 -12.02 -13.67 1.12
C ALA A 50 -12.53 -13.20 -0.26
N SER A 51 -11.69 -12.57 -1.10
CA SER A 51 -12.04 -12.11 -2.45
C SER A 51 -10.84 -12.24 -3.38
N PRO A 52 -11.03 -12.57 -4.68
CA PRO A 52 -9.94 -12.57 -5.65
C PRO A 52 -9.48 -11.15 -6.04
N GLU A 53 -10.28 -10.12 -5.75
CA GLU A 53 -10.06 -8.76 -6.20
C GLU A 53 -10.20 -7.75 -5.05
N VAL A 54 -9.38 -6.71 -5.09
CA VAL A 54 -9.45 -5.55 -4.18
C VAL A 54 -10.67 -4.69 -4.51
N ARG A 55 -11.54 -4.54 -3.52
CA ARG A 55 -12.76 -3.74 -3.57
C ARG A 55 -12.85 -2.83 -2.35
N HIS A 56 -13.80 -1.91 -2.36
CA HIS A 56 -14.13 -1.15 -1.16
C HIS A 56 -14.47 -2.12 -0.02
N ARG A 57 -13.87 -1.89 1.15
CA ARG A 57 -13.94 -2.72 2.36
C ARG A 57 -13.24 -4.08 2.26
N SER A 58 -12.48 -4.34 1.20
CA SER A 58 -11.61 -5.51 1.16
C SER A 58 -10.61 -5.43 2.31
N ALA A 59 -10.53 -6.51 3.06
CA ALA A 59 -9.43 -6.78 3.96
C ALA A 59 -8.22 -7.22 3.14
N ILE A 60 -7.08 -6.56 3.35
CA ILE A 60 -5.84 -6.87 2.64
C ILE A 60 -4.65 -6.93 3.59
N PHE A 61 -3.59 -7.56 3.11
CA PHE A 61 -2.27 -7.52 3.68
C PHE A 61 -1.28 -7.01 2.64
N LEU A 62 -0.31 -6.21 3.08
CA LEU A 62 0.72 -5.65 2.22
C LEU A 62 2.04 -6.32 2.54
N GLN A 63 2.49 -7.19 1.65
CA GLN A 63 3.77 -7.88 1.78
C GLN A 63 4.84 -7.16 0.96
N SER A 64 5.92 -6.75 1.60
CA SER A 64 7.08 -6.16 0.91
C SER A 64 7.72 -7.20 -0.01
N LEU A 65 7.93 -6.84 -1.29
CA LEU A 65 8.62 -7.75 -2.22
C LEU A 65 10.11 -7.92 -1.90
N VAL A 66 10.73 -6.97 -1.19
CA VAL A 66 12.16 -7.03 -0.87
C VAL A 66 12.46 -7.86 0.37
N THR A 67 11.63 -7.79 1.42
CA THR A 67 11.86 -8.53 2.68
C THR A 67 10.95 -9.75 2.85
N SER A 68 9.90 -9.87 2.03
CA SER A 68 8.79 -10.82 2.19
C SER A 68 8.03 -10.67 3.51
N ASN A 69 8.24 -9.57 4.24
CA ASN A 69 7.53 -9.27 5.48
C ASN A 69 6.27 -8.44 5.20
N VAL A 70 5.27 -8.61 6.06
CA VAL A 70 3.97 -7.98 5.98
C VAL A 70 3.94 -6.74 6.88
N LEU A 71 3.34 -5.67 6.36
CA LEU A 71 3.17 -4.41 7.08
C LEU A 71 2.30 -4.58 8.31
N ALA A 72 2.69 -3.95 9.40
CA ALA A 72 2.00 -4.01 10.67
C ALA A 72 2.29 -2.81 11.58
N PRO A 73 1.37 -2.46 12.49
CA PRO A 73 1.65 -1.48 13.53
C PRO A 73 2.74 -1.98 14.51
N ASN A 74 3.48 -1.04 15.10
CA ASN A 74 4.51 -1.34 16.09
C ASN A 74 3.92 -1.44 17.51
N GLU A 75 3.18 -2.52 17.80
CA GLU A 75 2.55 -2.67 19.12
C GLU A 75 3.53 -2.98 20.26
N GLY A 76 4.74 -3.46 19.94
CA GLY A 76 5.73 -3.93 20.92
C GLY A 76 6.60 -2.84 21.56
N ASP A 77 6.53 -1.61 21.06
CA ASP A 77 7.37 -0.49 21.53
C ASP A 77 6.48 0.67 21.99
N VAL A 78 6.50 0.94 23.29
CA VAL A 78 5.62 1.93 23.93
C VAL A 78 5.93 3.35 23.43
N ASP A 79 7.18 3.62 23.08
CA ASP A 79 7.66 4.93 22.65
C ASP A 79 7.50 5.15 21.14
N ALA A 80 7.13 4.11 20.40
CA ALA A 80 7.09 4.12 18.94
C ALA A 80 5.84 3.45 18.35
N LYS A 81 4.71 3.52 19.07
CA LYS A 81 3.43 2.91 18.67
C LYS A 81 2.87 3.42 17.34
N ASP A 82 3.19 4.66 16.99
CA ASP A 82 2.72 5.31 15.77
C ASP A 82 3.50 4.87 14.51
N LEU A 83 4.53 4.03 14.67
CA LEU A 83 5.31 3.52 13.55
C LEU A 83 4.65 2.31 12.91
N ILE A 84 4.71 2.26 11.58
CA ILE A 84 4.41 1.05 10.79
C ILE A 84 5.73 0.36 10.44
N MET A 85 5.74 -0.96 10.56
CA MET A 85 6.91 -1.81 10.37
C MET A 85 6.59 -3.00 9.46
N ALA A 86 7.62 -3.60 8.88
CA ALA A 86 7.52 -4.83 8.09
C ALA A 86 8.50 -5.87 8.66
N ARG A 87 8.17 -6.39 9.84
CA ARG A 87 9.05 -7.32 10.60
C ARG A 87 8.64 -8.79 10.50
N TRP A 88 7.36 -9.05 10.40
CA TRP A 88 6.79 -10.40 10.49
C TRP A 88 6.32 -10.90 9.13
N ARG A 89 6.32 -12.21 8.93
CA ARG A 89 5.85 -12.85 7.68
C ARG A 89 4.43 -13.39 7.78
N ASP A 90 3.84 -13.28 8.96
CA ASP A 90 2.50 -13.73 9.25
C ASP A 90 1.44 -12.88 8.54
N PHE A 91 0.23 -13.43 8.47
CA PHE A 91 -0.99 -12.78 8.00
C PHE A 91 -2.00 -12.72 9.15
N GLY A 92 -1.57 -12.17 10.28
CA GLY A 92 -2.38 -12.09 11.50
C GLY A 92 -3.41 -10.96 11.44
N PRO A 93 -4.54 -11.06 12.19
CA PRO A 93 -5.57 -10.01 12.20
C PRO A 93 -5.08 -8.59 12.52
N TRP A 94 -3.98 -8.48 13.27
CA TRP A 94 -3.33 -7.22 13.65
C TRP A 94 -2.53 -6.56 12.50
N GLN A 95 -2.24 -7.30 11.43
CA GLN A 95 -1.56 -6.82 10.21
C GLN A 95 -2.56 -6.46 9.10
N ARG A 96 -3.85 -6.70 9.36
CA ARG A 96 -4.92 -6.53 8.38
C ARG A 96 -5.26 -5.07 8.19
N LEU A 97 -5.35 -4.66 6.93
CA LEU A 97 -5.77 -3.33 6.51
C LEU A 97 -7.11 -3.41 5.79
N ILE A 98 -7.94 -2.38 5.93
CA ILE A 98 -9.22 -2.27 5.22
C ILE A 98 -9.08 -1.20 4.14
N VAL A 99 -9.41 -1.57 2.90
CA VAL A 99 -9.38 -0.63 1.76
C VAL A 99 -10.62 0.24 1.75
N GLU A 100 -10.45 1.51 2.10
CA GLU A 100 -11.52 2.50 2.03
C GLU A 100 -11.46 3.26 0.70
N LYS A 101 -12.56 3.27 -0.05
CA LYS A 101 -12.73 4.10 -1.24
C LYS A 101 -13.60 5.27 -0.85
N PRO A 102 -13.11 6.52 -0.90
CA PRO A 102 -13.93 7.67 -0.53
C PRO A 102 -15.18 7.70 -1.41
N LEU A 103 -16.33 7.88 -0.78
CA LEU A 103 -17.59 8.17 -1.48
C LEU A 103 -17.34 9.41 -2.32
N SER A 104 -17.50 9.27 -3.63
CA SER A 104 -17.09 10.26 -4.61
C SER A 104 -17.78 11.61 -4.40
N HIS A 105 -17.10 12.55 -3.75
CA HIS A 105 -17.09 13.91 -4.29
C HIS A 105 -16.05 13.90 -5.40
N ALA A 106 -16.48 14.16 -6.63
CA ALA A 106 -15.65 14.12 -7.83
C ALA A 106 -14.29 14.80 -7.61
N VAL A 107 -13.24 14.00 -7.46
CA VAL A 107 -11.87 14.49 -7.58
C VAL A 107 -11.64 14.75 -9.06
N THR A 108 -11.90 15.97 -9.50
CA THR A 108 -11.44 16.43 -10.81
C THR A 108 -9.92 16.30 -10.81
N PRO A 109 -9.31 15.48 -11.68
CA PRO A 109 -7.86 15.44 -11.76
C PRO A 109 -7.38 16.85 -12.10
N ARG A 110 -6.57 17.44 -11.22
CA ARG A 110 -5.92 18.72 -11.51
C ARG A 110 -5.02 18.53 -12.72
N ARG A 111 -5.51 18.97 -13.88
CA ARG A 111 -4.74 19.03 -15.13
C ARG A 111 -3.46 19.82 -14.85
N PRO A 112 -2.26 19.28 -15.12
CA PRO A 112 -1.03 20.06 -14.95
C PRO A 112 -1.12 21.29 -15.85
N ARG A 113 -0.94 22.48 -15.26
CA ARG A 113 -0.91 23.74 -16.01
C ARG A 113 0.30 23.67 -16.94
N ARG A 114 0.07 23.58 -18.25
CA ARG A 114 1.11 23.87 -19.25
C ARG A 114 1.63 25.28 -18.98
N ARG A 115 2.93 25.39 -18.73
CA ARG A 115 3.65 26.67 -18.69
C ARG A 115 3.60 27.23 -20.12
N SER A 116 3.03 28.43 -20.27
CA SER A 116 3.10 29.22 -21.50
C SER A 116 4.52 29.75 -21.73
#